data_AF-A0A935WDF3-F1
#
_entry.id   AF-A0A935WDF3-F1
#
_cell.length_a   1.000
_cell.length_b   1.000
_cell.length_c   1.000
_cell.angle_alpha   90.00
_cell.angle_beta   90.00
_cell.angle_gamma   90.00
#
_symmetry.space_group_name_H-M   'P 1'
#
loop_
_entity.id
_entity.type
_entity.pdbx_description
1 polymer ?
#
loop_
_entity_poly.entity_id
_entity_poly.type
_entity_poly.pdbx_seq_one_letter_code
_entity_poly.pdbx_strand_id
1 'polypeptide(L)'
;MTIGAALALLLGPAPLGAQLRRAEFTELHMGMAVRVVLYAGSDSLARRSARAAFDRIAALEDILSDWRPASEVRRLAAAAPAWVPASPELFDVLARARAVAERTGGAFDPTVGRLVALWRQARRDSLLPDSASLTAALTLTGWPRLELDSATRRARLATAGMQLDLGGIAKGWILEEARRHLAGLGITRVLLEAGGDIVTGAAPPDEARVGHRDQRRGDPAPRPRHRHLRRRGAVRDPRRASLVPRGGPADGLGAPGLPRHHRHRRRRRHRRCPGHGARRHRRVCSPAACRPAWSWWRRRPPRAPGPSRRGGGRRPRVQGTEAGM
;
A
#
# COMPACT_ATOMS: atom_id res chain seq x y z
N MET A 1 -29.88 67.33 39.56
CA MET A 1 -30.55 66.01 39.60
C MET A 1 -30.70 65.56 38.14
N THR A 2 -29.70 64.86 37.58
CA THR A 2 -29.66 63.39 37.37
C THR A 2 -30.92 62.89 36.64
N ILE A 3 -30.83 62.23 35.47
CA ILE A 3 -30.45 60.82 35.33
C ILE A 3 -29.95 60.54 33.90
N GLY A 4 -28.75 59.96 33.77
CA GLY A 4 -28.26 59.33 32.54
C GLY A 4 -28.68 57.86 32.49
N ALA A 5 -29.33 57.45 31.41
CA ALA A 5 -29.72 56.06 31.17
C ALA A 5 -28.54 55.28 30.55
N ALA A 6 -27.91 54.44 31.36
CA ALA A 6 -26.93 53.46 30.87
C ALA A 6 -27.68 52.24 30.30
N LEU A 7 -27.65 52.10 28.98
CA LEU A 7 -28.11 50.91 28.26
C LEU A 7 -27.07 49.80 28.45
N ALA A 8 -27.27 48.95 29.47
CA ALA A 8 -26.48 47.75 29.66
C ALA A 8 -26.83 46.72 28.58
N LEU A 9 -25.97 46.59 27.57
CA LEU A 9 -25.97 45.43 26.67
C LEU A 9 -25.72 44.17 27.52
N LEU A 10 -26.76 43.36 27.70
CA LEU A 10 -26.65 41.98 28.18
C LEU A 10 -25.85 41.17 27.15
N LEU A 11 -24.52 41.10 27.33
CA LEU A 11 -23.70 40.01 26.79
C LEU A 11 -24.19 38.71 27.44
N GLY A 12 -25.12 38.02 26.77
CA GLY A 12 -25.42 36.63 27.09
C GLY A 12 -24.13 35.80 26.98
N PRO A 13 -23.89 34.83 27.88
CA PRO A 13 -22.73 33.96 27.79
C PRO A 13 -22.75 33.26 26.43
N ALA A 14 -21.64 33.36 25.69
CA ALA A 14 -21.40 32.53 24.52
C ALA A 14 -21.66 31.06 24.89
N PRO A 15 -22.34 30.26 24.04
CA PRO A 15 -22.64 28.88 24.37
C PRO A 15 -21.33 28.17 24.70
N LEU A 16 -21.24 27.67 25.95
CA LEU A 16 -20.19 26.78 26.40
C LEU A 16 -19.95 25.73 25.32
N GLY A 17 -18.68 25.58 24.92
CA GLY A 17 -18.26 24.89 23.70
C GLY A 17 -19.03 23.59 23.48
N ALA A 18 -19.64 23.47 22.29
CA ALA A 18 -20.32 22.25 21.88
C ALA A 18 -19.37 21.05 22.09
N GLN A 19 -19.68 20.21 23.07
CA GLN A 19 -18.86 19.06 23.40
C GLN A 19 -18.75 18.18 22.18
N LEU A 20 -17.53 17.99 21.68
CA LEU A 20 -17.28 17.19 20.51
C LEU A 20 -17.59 15.72 20.84
N ARG A 21 -18.54 15.12 20.10
CA ARG A 21 -18.96 13.73 20.27
C ARG A 21 -18.34 12.84 19.19
N ARG A 22 -17.91 11.64 19.59
CA ARG A 22 -17.41 10.62 18.68
C ARG A 22 -18.57 10.04 17.85
N ALA A 23 -18.40 9.98 16.54
CA ALA A 23 -19.28 9.27 15.63
C ALA A 23 -18.47 8.35 14.70
N GLU A 24 -19.08 7.24 14.27
CA GLU A 24 -18.45 6.23 13.44
C GLU A 24 -19.40 5.79 12.32
N PHE A 25 -18.85 5.70 11.11
CA PHE A 25 -19.58 5.35 9.90
C PHE A 25 -18.73 4.40 9.06
N THR A 26 -19.38 3.49 8.35
CA THR A 26 -18.72 2.51 7.49
C THR A 26 -19.50 2.34 6.19
N GLU A 27 -18.82 2.43 5.06
CA GLU A 27 -19.37 2.16 3.72
C GLU A 27 -18.40 1.31 2.89
N LEU A 28 -18.91 0.65 1.83
CA LEU A 28 -18.10 -0.14 0.91
C LEU A 28 -17.54 0.76 -0.21
N HIS A 29 -16.22 0.92 -0.26
CA HIS A 29 -15.50 1.65 -1.31
C HIS A 29 -14.21 0.92 -1.66
N MET A 30 -13.68 1.07 -2.87
CA MET A 30 -12.44 0.40 -3.32
C MET A 30 -12.45 -1.13 -3.13
N GLY A 31 -13.63 -1.76 -3.13
CA GLY A 31 -13.81 -3.19 -2.88
C GLY A 31 -13.67 -3.64 -1.42
N MET A 32 -13.75 -2.71 -0.44
CA MET A 32 -13.55 -3.00 0.98
C MET A 32 -14.34 -2.06 1.90
N ALA A 33 -14.56 -2.47 3.15
CA ALA A 33 -15.15 -1.59 4.14
C ALA A 33 -14.18 -0.43 4.45
N VAL A 34 -14.66 0.80 4.27
CA VAL A 34 -13.97 2.03 4.67
C VAL A 34 -14.67 2.57 5.89
N ARG A 35 -13.91 2.74 6.96
CA ARG A 35 -14.38 3.27 8.24
C ARG A 35 -13.94 4.71 8.42
N VAL A 36 -14.89 5.56 8.80
CA VAL A 36 -14.72 6.98 9.14
C VAL A 36 -15.13 7.16 10.59
N VAL A 37 -14.17 7.50 11.45
CA VAL A 37 -14.41 7.96 12.82
C VAL A 37 -14.12 9.45 12.86
N LEU A 38 -15.03 10.25 13.41
CA LEU A 38 -14.86 11.69 13.52
C LEU A 38 -15.46 12.23 14.82
N TYR A 39 -15.05 13.44 15.19
CA TYR A 39 -15.61 14.17 16.33
C TYR A 39 -16.30 15.45 15.85
N ALA A 40 -17.57 15.62 16.20
CA ALA A 40 -18.40 16.76 15.77
C ALA A 40 -19.30 17.25 16.91
N GLY A 41 -19.68 18.53 16.85
CA GLY A 41 -20.55 19.16 17.87
C GLY A 41 -22.04 18.78 17.76
N SER A 42 -22.44 18.05 16.72
CA SER A 42 -23.80 17.51 16.57
C SER A 42 -23.82 16.31 15.64
N ASP A 43 -24.84 15.45 15.81
CA ASP A 43 -25.07 14.29 14.95
C ASP A 43 -25.32 14.66 13.48
N SER A 44 -25.99 15.80 13.24
CA SER A 44 -26.25 16.28 11.89
C SER A 44 -24.96 16.67 11.16
N LEU A 45 -24.05 17.36 11.87
CA LEU A 45 -22.72 17.68 11.35
C LEU A 45 -21.89 16.42 11.12
N ALA A 46 -21.96 15.46 12.05
CA ALA A 46 -21.26 14.18 11.91
C ALA A 46 -21.67 13.43 10.63
N ARG A 47 -22.98 13.26 10.42
CA ARG A 47 -23.52 12.57 9.23
C ARG A 47 -23.13 13.27 7.92
N ARG A 48 -23.28 14.61 7.85
CA ARG A 48 -22.90 15.37 6.65
C ARG A 48 -21.41 15.27 6.36
N SER A 49 -20.57 15.31 7.38
CA SER A 49 -19.12 15.22 7.24
C SER A 49 -18.68 13.83 6.78
N ALA A 50 -19.27 12.77 7.35
CA ALA A 50 -19.03 11.40 6.91
C ALA A 50 -19.44 11.20 5.44
N ARG A 51 -20.62 11.69 5.04
CA ARG A 51 -21.06 11.66 3.64
C ARG A 51 -20.06 12.36 2.72
N ALA A 52 -19.61 13.58 3.07
CA ALA A 52 -18.63 14.31 2.28
C ALA A 52 -17.29 13.57 2.14
N ALA A 53 -16.86 12.84 3.18
CA ALA A 53 -15.69 12.00 3.10
C ALA A 53 -15.89 10.82 2.12
N PHE A 54 -17.02 10.11 2.22
CA PHE A 54 -17.34 9.01 1.30
C PHE A 54 -17.50 9.48 -0.15
N ASP A 55 -18.11 10.65 -0.37
CA ASP A 55 -18.18 11.28 -1.70
C ASP A 55 -16.80 11.56 -2.28
N ARG A 56 -15.89 12.13 -1.48
CA ARG A 56 -14.51 12.37 -1.94
C ARG A 56 -13.77 11.07 -2.24
N ILE A 57 -13.99 10.02 -1.44
CA ILE A 57 -13.42 8.69 -1.66
C ILE A 57 -13.93 8.11 -2.98
N ALA A 58 -15.25 8.12 -3.21
CA ALA A 58 -15.86 7.62 -4.43
C ALA A 58 -15.37 8.37 -5.68
N ALA A 59 -15.30 9.71 -5.61
CA ALA A 59 -14.81 10.52 -6.72
C ALA A 59 -13.35 10.20 -7.08
N LEU A 60 -12.49 9.98 -6.08
CA LEU A 60 -11.10 9.57 -6.34
C LEU A 60 -10.99 8.12 -6.80
N GLU A 61 -11.90 7.24 -6.37
CA GLU A 61 -11.98 5.88 -6.90
C GLU A 61 -12.30 5.88 -8.40
N ASP A 62 -13.21 6.73 -8.85
CA ASP A 62 -13.53 6.92 -10.27
C ASP A 62 -12.35 7.43 -11.09
N ILE A 63 -11.37 8.08 -10.45
CA ILE A 63 -10.14 8.55 -11.11
C ILE A 63 -9.08 7.45 -11.11
N LEU A 64 -8.79 6.87 -9.93
CA LEU A 64 -7.57 6.11 -9.65
C LEU A 64 -7.73 4.59 -9.79
N SER A 65 -8.96 4.08 -9.89
CA SER A 65 -9.22 2.64 -9.90
C SER A 65 -8.78 1.98 -11.21
N ASP A 66 -8.02 0.89 -11.10
CA ASP A 66 -7.76 -0.01 -12.23
C ASP A 66 -8.91 -1.03 -12.42
N TRP A 67 -9.90 -1.10 -11.52
CA TRP A 67 -11.05 -1.99 -11.66
C TRP A 67 -12.21 -1.36 -12.42
N ARG A 68 -12.35 -0.03 -12.38
CA ARG A 68 -13.43 0.70 -13.07
C ARG A 68 -13.04 0.94 -14.54
N PRO A 69 -13.77 0.38 -15.53
CA PRO A 69 -13.41 0.53 -16.95
C PRO A 69 -13.41 1.98 -17.42
N ALA A 70 -14.30 2.79 -16.86
CA ALA A 70 -14.44 4.21 -17.18
C ALA A 70 -13.47 5.10 -16.39
N SER A 71 -12.55 4.57 -15.59
CA SER A 71 -11.67 5.42 -14.78
C SER A 71 -10.68 6.22 -15.61
N GLU A 72 -10.23 7.34 -15.06
CA GLU A 72 -9.22 8.17 -15.73
C GLU A 72 -7.90 7.41 -15.94
N VAL A 73 -7.48 6.60 -14.96
CA VAL A 73 -6.32 5.70 -15.09
C VAL A 73 -6.47 4.75 -16.28
N ARG A 74 -7.66 4.17 -16.49
CA ARG A 74 -7.91 3.27 -17.63
C ARG A 74 -7.92 4.02 -18.96
N ARG A 75 -8.50 5.23 -19.02
CA ARG A 75 -8.46 6.09 -20.22
C ARG A 75 -7.03 6.49 -20.58
N LEU A 76 -6.22 6.88 -19.59
CA LEU A 76 -4.81 7.22 -19.80
C LEU A 76 -4.03 6.02 -20.37
N ALA A 77 -4.22 4.83 -19.80
CA ALA A 77 -3.55 3.63 -20.29
C ALA A 77 -3.99 3.24 -21.71
N ALA A 78 -5.30 3.40 -22.03
CA ALA A 78 -5.83 3.11 -23.35
C ALA A 78 -5.34 4.08 -24.44
N ALA A 79 -5.00 5.32 -24.06
CA ALA A 79 -4.49 6.32 -24.98
C ALA A 79 -3.00 6.15 -25.34
N ALA A 80 -2.29 5.22 -24.69
CA ALA A 80 -0.87 4.99 -24.96
C ALA A 80 -0.62 4.65 -26.46
N PRO A 81 0.37 5.28 -27.12
CA PRO A 81 1.46 6.09 -26.55
C PRO A 81 1.22 7.62 -26.57
N ALA A 82 0.00 8.08 -26.80
CA ALA A 82 -0.31 9.50 -26.90
C ALA A 82 -0.22 10.20 -25.54
N TRP A 83 0.20 11.46 -25.57
CA TRP A 83 0.09 12.36 -24.43
C TRP A 83 -1.35 12.79 -24.23
N VAL A 84 -1.89 12.57 -23.03
CA VAL A 84 -3.24 13.00 -22.67
C VAL A 84 -3.20 13.94 -21.47
N PRO A 85 -4.14 14.90 -21.36
CA PRO A 85 -4.32 15.66 -20.14
C PRO A 85 -4.67 14.72 -18.98
N ALA A 86 -4.13 14.98 -17.80
CA ALA A 86 -4.49 14.32 -16.56
C ALA A 86 -5.11 15.33 -15.59
N SER A 87 -6.13 14.92 -14.86
CA SER A 87 -6.65 15.68 -13.73
C SER A 87 -5.54 15.97 -12.72
N PRO A 88 -5.64 17.06 -11.94
CA PRO A 88 -4.69 17.34 -10.86
C PRO A 88 -4.51 16.13 -9.94
N GLU A 89 -5.60 15.46 -9.57
CA GLU A 89 -5.61 14.28 -8.72
C GLU A 89 -4.83 13.11 -9.32
N LEU A 90 -5.07 12.77 -10.59
CA LEU A 90 -4.33 11.70 -11.25
C LEU A 90 -2.85 12.07 -11.40
N PHE A 91 -2.57 13.29 -11.85
CA PHE A 91 -1.21 13.75 -12.10
C PHE A 91 -0.36 13.69 -10.81
N ASP A 92 -0.89 14.17 -9.69
CA ASP A 92 -0.19 14.17 -8.41
C ASP A 92 0.13 12.75 -7.92
N VAL A 93 -0.82 11.81 -8.07
CA VAL A 93 -0.59 10.40 -7.72
C VAL A 93 0.46 9.77 -8.63
N LEU A 94 0.43 10.04 -9.93
CA LEU A 94 1.42 9.50 -10.88
C LEU A 94 2.81 10.07 -10.61
N ALA A 95 2.92 11.38 -10.37
CA ALA A 95 4.17 12.02 -10.00
C ALA A 95 4.75 11.40 -8.73
N ARG A 96 3.89 11.16 -7.74
CA ARG A 96 4.29 10.50 -6.51
C ARG A 96 4.72 9.05 -6.73
N ALA A 97 3.97 8.29 -7.53
CA ALA A 97 4.27 6.90 -7.84
C ALA A 97 5.62 6.79 -8.56
N ARG A 98 5.88 7.67 -9.54
CA ARG A 98 7.17 7.74 -10.24
C ARG A 98 8.32 8.05 -9.28
N ALA A 99 8.15 9.02 -8.38
CA ALA A 99 9.17 9.36 -7.38
C ALA A 99 9.47 8.19 -6.41
N VAL A 100 8.46 7.41 -6.04
CA VAL A 100 8.67 6.20 -5.21
C VAL A 100 9.36 5.10 -6.01
N ALA A 101 9.00 4.92 -7.29
CA ALA A 101 9.63 3.93 -8.15
C ALA A 101 11.13 4.23 -8.33
N GLU A 102 11.48 5.49 -8.58
CA GLU A 102 12.86 5.94 -8.67
C GLU A 102 13.63 5.70 -7.36
N ARG A 103 13.09 6.14 -6.23
CA ARG A 103 13.74 5.97 -4.90
C ARG A 103 13.95 4.52 -4.49
N THR A 104 13.14 3.61 -5.03
CA THR A 104 13.22 2.17 -4.73
C THR A 104 13.98 1.39 -5.79
N GLY A 105 14.53 2.05 -6.82
CA GLY A 105 15.18 1.38 -7.94
C GLY A 105 14.25 0.44 -8.72
N GLY A 106 12.96 0.76 -8.77
CA GLY A 106 11.93 -0.06 -9.44
C GLY A 106 11.36 -1.21 -8.59
N ALA A 107 11.72 -1.34 -7.31
CA ALA A 107 11.07 -2.35 -6.45
C ALA A 107 9.58 -2.05 -6.23
N PHE A 108 9.20 -0.76 -6.21
CA PHE A 108 7.84 -0.32 -6.50
C PHE A 108 7.79 0.15 -7.96
N ASP A 109 6.84 -0.33 -8.74
CA ASP A 109 6.66 0.09 -10.12
C ASP A 109 5.15 0.18 -10.43
N PRO A 110 4.60 1.39 -10.70
CA PRO A 110 3.17 1.55 -10.97
C PRO A 110 2.74 1.01 -12.34
N THR A 111 3.67 0.56 -13.19
CA THR A 111 3.39 0.07 -14.55
C THR A 111 3.30 -1.46 -14.65
N VAL A 112 3.29 -2.14 -13.50
CA VAL A 112 3.12 -3.61 -13.42
C VAL A 112 1.69 -4.07 -13.71
N GLY A 113 0.80 -3.19 -14.20
CA GLY A 113 -0.63 -3.48 -14.33
C GLY A 113 -0.94 -4.71 -15.19
N ARG A 114 -0.17 -4.94 -16.27
CA ARG A 114 -0.33 -6.15 -17.10
C ARG A 114 0.05 -7.43 -16.37
N LEU A 115 1.12 -7.41 -15.57
CA LEU A 115 1.52 -8.54 -14.73
C LEU A 115 0.46 -8.81 -13.66
N VAL A 116 -0.01 -7.76 -12.99
CA VAL A 116 -1.05 -7.89 -11.96
C VAL A 116 -2.34 -8.44 -12.55
N ALA A 117 -2.77 -7.97 -13.73
CA ALA A 117 -3.94 -8.50 -14.42
C ALA A 117 -3.80 -9.99 -14.75
N LEU A 118 -2.63 -10.41 -15.24
CA LEU A 118 -2.33 -11.81 -15.54
C LEU A 118 -2.42 -12.69 -14.28
N TRP A 119 -1.84 -12.25 -13.17
CA TRP A 119 -1.93 -12.98 -11.89
C TRP A 119 -3.34 -12.98 -11.29
N ARG A 120 -4.13 -11.93 -11.51
CA ARG A 120 -5.55 -11.89 -11.11
C ARG A 120 -6.37 -12.90 -11.92
N GLN A 121 -6.12 -13.02 -13.23
CA GLN A 121 -6.75 -14.05 -14.08
C GLN A 121 -6.34 -15.45 -13.62
N ALA A 122 -5.05 -15.70 -13.43
CA ALA A 122 -4.53 -16.97 -12.93
C ALA A 122 -5.19 -17.42 -11.62
N ARG A 123 -5.44 -16.48 -10.70
CA ARG A 123 -6.17 -16.74 -9.46
C ARG A 123 -7.64 -17.11 -9.68
N ARG A 124 -8.32 -16.47 -10.64
CA ARG A 124 -9.72 -16.80 -10.97
C ARG A 124 -9.85 -18.18 -11.59
N ASP A 125 -8.94 -18.49 -12.51
CA ASP A 125 -8.97 -19.72 -13.29
C ASP A 125 -8.32 -20.90 -12.54
N SER A 126 -7.67 -20.64 -11.40
CA SER A 126 -6.85 -21.60 -10.66
C SER A 126 -5.75 -22.26 -11.53
N LEU A 127 -5.26 -21.52 -12.53
CA LEU A 127 -4.25 -21.97 -13.48
C LEU A 127 -3.09 -20.96 -13.53
N LEU A 128 -1.86 -21.44 -13.41
CA LEU A 128 -0.68 -20.57 -13.48
C LEU A 128 -0.52 -19.99 -14.89
N PRO A 129 -0.07 -18.73 -15.02
CA PRO A 129 0.18 -18.15 -16.32
C PRO A 129 1.35 -18.87 -17.00
N ASP A 130 1.22 -19.09 -18.31
CA ASP A 130 2.29 -19.66 -19.10
C ASP A 130 3.47 -18.67 -19.26
N SER A 131 4.64 -19.22 -19.57
CA SER A 131 5.88 -18.44 -19.70
C SER A 131 5.83 -17.38 -20.81
N ALA A 132 5.09 -17.63 -21.90
CA ALA A 132 4.98 -16.69 -23.01
C ALA A 132 4.14 -15.48 -22.60
N SER A 133 3.00 -15.70 -21.94
CA SER A 133 2.15 -14.66 -21.37
C SER A 133 2.90 -13.81 -20.33
N LEU A 134 3.67 -14.45 -19.45
CA LEU A 134 4.48 -13.74 -18.45
C LEU A 134 5.55 -12.85 -19.11
N THR A 135 6.24 -13.39 -20.13
CA THR A 135 7.26 -12.65 -20.88
C THR A 135 6.65 -11.44 -21.59
N ALA A 136 5.50 -11.62 -22.25
CA ALA A 136 4.77 -10.53 -22.90
C ALA A 136 4.30 -9.44 -21.91
N ALA A 137 3.91 -9.82 -20.69
CA ALA A 137 3.55 -8.84 -19.67
C ALA A 137 4.79 -8.09 -19.12
N LEU A 138 5.94 -8.77 -19.01
CA LEU A 138 7.20 -8.15 -18.58
C LEU A 138 7.71 -7.10 -19.59
N THR A 139 7.57 -7.33 -20.90
CA THR A 139 7.99 -6.33 -21.91
C THR A 139 7.19 -5.02 -21.80
N LEU A 140 5.98 -5.08 -21.26
CA LEU A 140 5.07 -3.95 -21.00
C LEU A 140 5.22 -3.35 -19.59
N THR A 141 6.23 -3.75 -18.82
CA THR A 141 6.50 -3.25 -17.45
C THR A 141 7.77 -2.41 -17.41
N GLY A 142 7.72 -1.21 -16.85
CA GLY A 142 8.90 -0.39 -16.59
C GLY A 142 8.54 1.08 -16.34
N TRP A 143 8.65 1.52 -15.09
CA TRP A 143 8.30 2.87 -14.64
C TRP A 143 8.96 4.04 -15.40
N PRO A 144 10.17 3.95 -16.00
CA PRO A 144 10.71 5.07 -16.78
C PRO A 144 9.86 5.43 -18.01
N ARG A 145 9.01 4.50 -18.46
CA ARG A 145 8.05 4.70 -19.56
C ARG A 145 6.73 5.34 -19.11
N LEU A 146 6.55 5.60 -17.82
CA LEU A 146 5.53 6.53 -17.32
C LEU A 146 6.12 7.94 -17.36
N GLU A 147 5.72 8.69 -18.38
CA GLU A 147 6.22 10.04 -18.62
C GLU A 147 5.18 11.08 -18.19
N LEU A 148 5.67 12.15 -17.56
CA LEU A 148 4.87 13.21 -16.98
C LEU A 148 5.44 14.55 -17.43
N ASP A 149 4.57 15.41 -17.94
CA ASP A 149 4.86 16.81 -18.24
C ASP A 149 4.14 17.68 -17.20
N SER A 150 4.91 18.25 -16.28
CA SER A 150 4.40 19.11 -15.21
C SER A 150 3.99 20.50 -15.68
N ALA A 151 4.53 20.98 -16.80
CA ALA A 151 4.18 22.30 -17.32
C ALA A 151 2.77 22.29 -17.91
N THR A 152 2.40 21.20 -18.61
CA THR A 152 1.08 21.08 -19.25
C THR A 152 0.12 20.13 -18.53
N ARG A 153 0.55 19.48 -17.43
CA ARG A 153 -0.19 18.42 -16.70
C ARG A 153 -0.68 17.31 -17.63
N ARG A 154 0.22 16.86 -18.50
CA ARG A 154 -0.02 15.73 -19.39
C ARG A 154 0.77 14.53 -18.93
N ALA A 155 0.24 13.36 -19.21
CA ALA A 155 0.89 12.09 -18.90
C ALA A 155 0.77 11.14 -20.10
N ARG A 156 1.72 10.21 -20.21
CA ARG A 156 1.63 9.09 -21.15
C ARG A 156 2.32 7.84 -20.60
N LEU A 157 1.88 6.70 -21.10
CA LEU A 157 2.67 5.48 -21.12
C LEU A 157 3.35 5.39 -22.49
N ALA A 158 4.67 5.28 -22.53
CA ALA A 158 5.43 5.37 -23.78
C ALA A 158 5.22 4.17 -24.73
N THR A 159 4.59 3.09 -24.28
CA THR A 159 4.38 1.88 -25.07
C THR A 159 2.90 1.48 -25.05
N ALA A 160 2.34 1.23 -26.23
CA ALA A 160 0.97 0.74 -26.37
C ALA A 160 0.77 -0.59 -25.62
N GLY A 161 -0.38 -0.75 -24.97
CA GLY A 161 -0.72 -1.95 -24.19
C GLY A 161 -0.16 -1.97 -22.76
N MET A 162 0.66 -0.99 -22.35
CA MET A 162 1.00 -0.80 -20.94
C MET A 162 -0.24 -0.55 -20.09
N GLN A 163 -0.19 -0.96 -18.82
CA GLN A 163 -1.25 -0.70 -17.86
C GLN A 163 -0.67 -0.25 -16.53
N LEU A 164 -1.41 0.61 -15.84
CA LEU A 164 -1.08 1.05 -14.50
C LEU A 164 -1.75 0.18 -13.45
N ASP A 165 -1.02 -0.11 -12.36
CA ASP A 165 -1.57 -0.58 -11.09
C ASP A 165 -1.13 0.42 -10.00
N LEU A 166 -2.11 1.12 -9.43
CA LEU A 166 -1.87 2.08 -8.36
C LEU A 166 -2.20 1.48 -6.99
N GLY A 167 -2.40 0.16 -6.88
CA GLY A 167 -2.87 -0.50 -5.65
C GLY A 167 -1.92 -0.31 -4.46
N GLY A 168 -0.62 -0.15 -4.74
CA GLY A 168 0.39 0.12 -3.73
C GLY A 168 0.47 1.57 -3.22
N ILE A 169 -0.32 2.50 -3.78
CA ILE A 169 -0.25 3.93 -3.41
C ILE A 169 -1.62 4.62 -3.30
N ALA A 170 -2.60 4.25 -4.12
CA ALA A 170 -3.87 4.96 -4.26
C ALA A 170 -4.68 4.99 -2.97
N LYS A 171 -4.79 3.87 -2.24
CA LYS A 171 -5.66 3.79 -1.06
C LYS A 171 -5.37 4.85 -0.01
N GLY A 172 -4.13 4.91 0.49
CA GLY A 172 -3.83 5.92 1.51
C GLY A 172 -3.73 7.34 0.93
N TRP A 173 -3.52 7.51 -0.39
CA TRP A 173 -3.69 8.83 -1.03
C TRP A 173 -5.15 9.28 -0.92
N ILE A 174 -6.09 8.40 -1.25
CA ILE A 174 -7.54 8.64 -1.16
C ILE A 174 -7.94 8.98 0.27
N LEU A 175 -7.46 8.22 1.27
CA LEU A 175 -7.74 8.51 2.67
C LEU A 175 -7.15 9.85 3.13
N GLU A 176 -5.95 10.22 2.67
CA GLU A 176 -5.32 11.50 2.99
C GLU A 176 -6.07 12.68 2.36
N GLU A 177 -6.54 12.52 1.12
CA GLU A 177 -7.38 13.52 0.45
C GLU A 177 -8.75 13.68 1.14
N ALA A 178 -9.38 12.58 1.55
CA ALA A 178 -10.60 12.63 2.35
C ALA A 178 -10.37 13.33 3.70
N ARG A 179 -9.22 13.06 4.36
CA ARG A 179 -8.82 13.76 5.60
C ARG A 179 -8.65 15.27 5.37
N ARG A 180 -8.01 15.67 4.27
CA ARG A 180 -7.83 17.09 3.90
C ARG A 180 -9.16 17.76 3.61
N HIS A 181 -10.06 17.06 2.91
CA HIS A 181 -11.40 17.54 2.64
C HIS A 181 -12.19 17.79 3.94
N LEU A 182 -12.18 16.82 4.87
CA LEU A 182 -12.78 16.97 6.20
C LEU A 182 -12.16 18.13 7.00
N ALA A 183 -10.83 18.29 6.95
CA ALA A 183 -10.16 19.40 7.61
C ALA A 183 -10.60 20.77 7.05
N GLY A 184 -10.84 20.87 5.75
CA GLY A 184 -11.41 22.07 5.11
C GLY A 184 -12.83 22.39 5.57
N LEU A 185 -13.59 21.40 6.04
CA LEU A 185 -14.91 21.54 6.66
C LEU A 185 -14.83 21.82 8.18
N GLY A 186 -13.63 22.02 8.74
CA GLY A 186 -13.42 22.21 10.18
C GLY A 186 -13.41 20.92 11.01
N ILE A 187 -13.57 19.75 10.37
CA ILE A 187 -13.55 18.44 11.04
C ILE A 187 -12.12 17.91 11.06
N THR A 188 -11.39 18.29 12.11
CA THR A 188 -9.94 18.03 12.20
C THR A 188 -9.59 16.78 12.99
N ARG A 189 -10.49 16.28 13.85
CA ARG A 189 -10.29 15.10 14.70
C ARG A 189 -10.96 13.89 14.07
N VAL A 190 -10.18 13.14 13.30
CA VAL A 190 -10.69 12.03 12.48
C VAL A 190 -9.74 10.84 12.47
N LEU A 191 -10.28 9.65 12.22
CA LEU A 191 -9.56 8.46 11.82
C LEU A 191 -10.28 7.87 10.61
N LEU A 192 -9.53 7.64 9.55
CA LEU A 192 -9.98 7.03 8.31
C LEU A 192 -9.20 5.73 8.13
N GLU A 193 -9.90 4.63 7.83
CA GLU A 193 -9.28 3.33 7.68
C GLU A 193 -9.90 2.54 6.53
N ALA A 194 -9.05 1.92 5.71
CA ALA A 194 -9.45 1.05 4.60
C ALA A 194 -8.51 -0.15 4.49
N GLY A 195 -8.95 -1.30 5.02
CA GLY A 195 -8.22 -2.57 5.12
C GLY A 195 -6.76 -2.43 5.48
N GLY A 196 -6.55 -1.79 6.63
CA GLY A 196 -5.26 -1.65 7.27
C GLY A 196 -4.48 -0.39 6.90
N ASP A 197 -4.84 0.34 5.84
CA ASP A 197 -4.34 1.71 5.63
C ASP A 197 -5.07 2.65 6.58
N ILE A 198 -4.34 3.41 7.40
CA ILE A 198 -4.90 4.29 8.44
C ILE A 198 -4.35 5.71 8.27
N VAL A 199 -5.25 6.69 8.27
CA VAL A 199 -4.95 8.11 8.26
C VAL A 199 -5.68 8.78 9.43
N THR A 200 -4.96 9.62 10.19
CA THR A 200 -5.50 10.28 11.40
C THR A 200 -5.33 11.80 11.33
N GLY A 201 -6.29 12.53 11.88
CA GLY A 201 -6.20 13.96 12.11
C GLY A 201 -5.66 14.30 13.51
N ALA A 202 -6.16 15.39 14.09
CA ALA A 202 -5.89 15.81 15.46
C ALA A 202 -6.37 14.76 16.48
N ALA A 203 -5.75 14.77 17.66
CA ALA A 203 -6.11 13.86 18.75
C ALA A 203 -7.57 14.07 19.21
N PRO A 204 -8.24 13.01 19.68
CA PRO A 204 -9.55 13.11 20.33
C PRO A 204 -9.61 14.22 21.40
N PRO A 205 -10.79 14.83 21.65
CA PRO A 205 -10.98 15.70 22.79
C PRO A 205 -10.79 14.89 24.09
N ASP A 206 -9.95 15.39 24.99
CA ASP A 206 -9.63 14.83 26.30
C ASP A 206 -9.31 13.33 26.33
N GLU A 207 -8.18 12.99 25.71
CA GLU A 207 -7.32 11.93 26.24
C GLU A 207 -5.95 12.51 26.59
N ALA A 208 -5.79 12.91 27.86
CA ALA A 208 -4.49 12.97 28.48
C ALA A 208 -3.83 11.59 28.34
N ARG A 209 -2.83 11.48 27.47
CA ARG A 209 -1.84 10.38 27.38
C ARG A 209 -2.36 9.02 27.88
N VAL A 210 -3.31 8.42 27.16
CA VAL A 210 -3.52 6.98 27.33
C VAL A 210 -2.30 6.30 26.70
N GLY A 211 -1.45 5.74 27.57
CA GLY A 211 -0.18 5.12 27.20
C GLY A 211 -0.37 4.15 26.04
N HIS A 212 0.67 4.04 25.21
CA HIS A 212 0.81 2.94 24.26
C HIS A 212 0.45 1.63 24.96
N ARG A 213 -0.77 1.13 24.74
CA ARG A 213 -1.08 -0.26 24.97
C ARG A 213 -0.35 -0.98 23.86
N ASP A 214 0.88 -1.37 24.18
CA ASP A 214 1.64 -2.36 23.43
C ASP A 214 0.67 -3.51 23.13
N GLN A 215 0.23 -3.61 21.88
CA GLN A 215 -0.42 -4.83 21.40
C GLN A 215 0.68 -5.89 21.38
N ARG A 216 0.98 -6.41 22.58
CA ARG A 216 1.76 -7.62 22.72
C ARG A 216 1.05 -8.66 21.90
N ARG A 217 1.80 -9.14 20.91
CA ARG A 217 1.64 -10.37 20.13
C ARG A 217 0.51 -11.24 20.67
N GLY A 218 -0.46 -11.48 19.80
CA GLY A 218 -1.56 -12.42 20.06
C GLY A 218 -1.05 -13.69 20.74
N ASP A 219 -1.81 -14.12 21.73
CA ASP A 219 -1.63 -15.41 22.36
C ASP A 219 -1.46 -16.49 21.27
N PRO A 220 -0.45 -17.35 21.36
CA PRO A 220 -0.34 -18.46 20.45
C PRO A 220 -1.53 -19.39 20.71
N ALA A 221 -2.26 -19.73 19.64
CA ALA A 221 -3.31 -20.73 19.67
C ALA A 221 -2.84 -22.01 20.40
N PRO A 222 -3.69 -22.65 21.22
CA PRO A 222 -3.29 -23.81 22.00
C PRO A 222 -2.86 -24.96 21.06
N ARG A 223 -1.60 -25.37 21.16
CA ARG A 223 -1.07 -26.53 20.43
C ARG A 223 -1.64 -27.82 21.03
N PRO A 224 -2.05 -28.80 20.21
CA PRO A 224 -2.46 -30.11 20.72
C PRO A 224 -1.25 -30.83 21.33
N ARG A 225 -1.37 -31.23 22.60
CA ARG A 225 -0.34 -31.99 23.31
C ARG A 225 -0.42 -33.46 22.89
N HIS A 226 0.44 -33.88 21.96
CA HIS A 226 0.76 -35.31 21.81
C HIS A 226 1.58 -35.76 23.02
N ARG A 227 0.93 -36.50 23.93
CA ARG A 227 1.54 -37.08 25.11
C ARG A 227 2.36 -38.30 24.68
N HIS A 228 3.67 -38.12 24.50
CA HIS A 228 4.61 -39.23 24.39
C HIS A 228 4.73 -39.94 25.76
N LEU A 229 4.00 -41.04 25.94
CA LEU A 229 4.29 -42.01 26.99
C LEU A 229 5.51 -42.83 26.58
N ARG A 230 6.65 -42.56 27.21
CA ARG A 230 7.78 -43.49 27.26
C ARG A 230 7.45 -44.57 28.30
N ARG A 231 7.35 -45.83 27.89
CA ARG A 231 7.59 -46.99 28.77
C ARG A 231 8.83 -47.72 28.29
N ARG A 232 9.79 -47.92 29.20
CA ARG A 232 10.98 -48.77 29.03
C ARG A 232 10.67 -50.16 29.61
N GLY A 233 11.12 -51.20 28.91
CA GLY A 233 11.40 -52.58 29.38
C GLY A 233 10.17 -53.42 29.78
N ALA A 234 10.08 -54.73 29.55
CA ALA A 234 11.03 -55.70 29.03
C ALA A 234 10.28 -56.98 28.56
N VAL A 235 10.79 -57.60 27.49
CA VAL A 235 10.99 -59.06 27.24
C VAL A 235 9.85 -60.07 27.55
N ARG A 236 9.29 -60.70 26.50
CA ARG A 236 9.44 -62.15 26.14
C ARG A 236 8.50 -62.55 24.98
N ASP A 237 9.09 -63.10 23.92
CA ASP A 237 8.48 -64.03 22.93
C ASP A 237 8.01 -65.32 23.68
N PRO A 238 7.05 -66.19 23.25
CA PRO A 238 6.82 -66.54 21.83
C PRO A 238 5.44 -67.10 21.37
N ARG A 239 5.33 -67.32 20.04
CA ARG A 239 4.43 -68.25 19.29
C ARG A 239 2.90 -68.01 19.19
N ARG A 240 2.41 -68.13 17.93
CA ARG A 240 1.05 -68.54 17.46
C ARG A 240 -0.09 -67.56 17.82
N ALA A 241 -1.14 -67.33 17.03
CA ALA A 241 -1.66 -67.94 15.81
C ALA A 241 -2.49 -66.86 15.07
N SER A 242 -2.47 -66.91 13.74
CA SER A 242 -3.35 -66.14 12.86
C SER A 242 -4.52 -67.02 12.43
N LEU A 243 -5.74 -66.55 12.64
CA LEU A 243 -7.00 -67.02 12.04
C LEU A 243 -7.86 -65.73 11.87
N VAL A 244 -8.23 -65.26 10.67
CA VAL A 244 -9.39 -65.65 9.80
C VAL A 244 -10.15 -64.34 9.45
N PRO A 245 -10.90 -64.16 8.34
CA PRO A 245 -10.86 -64.75 6.98
C PRO A 245 -11.09 -63.77 5.79
N ARG A 246 -10.75 -64.29 4.59
CA ARG A 246 -11.45 -64.31 3.27
C ARG A 246 -12.19 -63.09 2.70
N GLY A 247 -11.84 -62.81 1.44
CA GLY A 247 -12.68 -62.16 0.42
C GLY A 247 -11.86 -61.80 -0.83
N GLY A 248 -11.71 -62.74 -1.77
CA GLY A 248 -10.93 -62.57 -3.00
C GLY A 248 -11.73 -62.01 -4.20
N PRO A 249 -11.05 -61.57 -5.27
CA PRO A 249 -11.61 -61.02 -6.52
C PRO A 249 -11.49 -61.98 -7.73
N ALA A 250 -12.15 -61.65 -8.85
CA ALA A 250 -12.07 -62.30 -10.18
C ALA A 250 -12.64 -61.29 -11.21
N ASP A 251 -12.16 -61.03 -12.44
CA ASP A 251 -11.21 -61.65 -13.40
C ASP A 251 -10.59 -60.52 -14.27
N GLY A 252 -9.35 -60.55 -14.81
CA GLY A 252 -8.80 -61.37 -15.90
C GLY A 252 -8.83 -60.57 -17.23
N LEU A 253 -7.84 -60.45 -18.13
CA LEU A 253 -6.62 -61.20 -18.48
C LEU A 253 -5.74 -60.34 -19.43
N GLY A 254 -4.42 -60.60 -19.49
CA GLY A 254 -3.56 -60.21 -20.63
C GLY A 254 -2.08 -59.89 -20.32
N ALA A 255 -1.25 -60.92 -20.10
CA ALA A 255 0.23 -60.88 -20.10
C ALA A 255 0.77 -61.26 -21.53
N PRO A 256 2.09 -61.36 -21.88
CA PRO A 256 3.28 -61.48 -21.01
C PRO A 256 4.60 -60.80 -21.51
N GLY A 257 5.67 -60.88 -20.70
CA GLY A 257 7.08 -60.81 -21.19
C GLY A 257 8.12 -60.11 -20.30
N LEU A 258 8.79 -60.86 -19.42
CA LEU A 258 10.01 -60.50 -18.64
C LEU A 258 11.29 -60.46 -19.56
N PRO A 259 12.53 -60.11 -19.10
CA PRO A 259 13.02 -59.98 -17.73
C PRO A 259 13.96 -58.77 -17.39
N ARG A 260 14.23 -58.72 -16.09
CA ARG A 260 15.10 -57.84 -15.28
C ARG A 260 16.56 -57.76 -15.74
N HIS A 261 17.18 -56.61 -15.51
CA HIS A 261 18.57 -56.55 -15.04
C HIS A 261 18.78 -55.51 -13.93
N HIS A 262 19.24 -56.00 -12.78
CA HIS A 262 19.83 -55.22 -11.70
C HIS A 262 21.12 -54.53 -12.17
N ARG A 263 21.38 -53.31 -11.70
CA ARG A 263 22.72 -52.91 -11.21
C ARG A 263 22.67 -51.64 -10.34
N HIS A 264 23.00 -51.82 -9.07
CA HIS A 264 23.52 -50.77 -8.19
C HIS A 264 24.87 -50.27 -8.74
N ARG A 265 25.09 -48.95 -8.78
CA ARG A 265 26.44 -48.38 -8.66
C ARG A 265 26.48 -47.13 -7.79
N ARG A 266 27.48 -47.12 -6.91
CA ARG A 266 27.88 -46.10 -5.94
C ARG A 266 28.96 -45.17 -6.53
N ARG A 267 28.94 -43.91 -6.05
CA ARG A 267 30.06 -42.93 -5.92
C ARG A 267 30.62 -42.40 -7.26
N ARG A 268 31.20 -41.19 -7.41
CA ARG A 268 32.03 -40.33 -6.55
C ARG A 268 31.87 -38.84 -6.93
N ARG A 269 32.27 -37.96 -6.01
CA ARG A 269 32.61 -36.54 -6.23
C ARG A 269 34.00 -36.42 -6.86
N HIS A 270 34.23 -35.43 -7.72
CA HIS A 270 35.50 -34.68 -7.80
C HIS A 270 35.27 -33.24 -8.30
N ARG A 271 36.04 -32.32 -7.72
CA ARG A 271 36.12 -30.86 -7.94
C ARG A 271 37.16 -30.53 -9.03
N ARG A 272 36.99 -29.41 -9.75
CA ARG A 272 37.95 -28.26 -9.79
C ARG A 272 37.39 -27.06 -10.59
N CYS A 273 37.54 -25.87 -9.99
CA CYS A 273 37.37 -24.48 -10.48
C CYS A 273 38.60 -24.04 -11.33
N PRO A 274 38.78 -22.79 -11.87
CA PRO A 274 38.14 -21.48 -11.55
C PRO A 274 37.89 -20.47 -12.70
N GLY A 275 37.20 -19.35 -12.39
CA GLY A 275 37.19 -18.14 -13.24
C GLY A 275 35.99 -17.20 -13.04
N HIS A 276 36.15 -16.21 -12.15
CA HIS A 276 35.40 -14.95 -11.93
C HIS A 276 34.08 -14.63 -12.66
N GLY A 277 33.06 -14.26 -11.88
CA GLY A 277 31.85 -13.56 -12.36
C GLY A 277 30.65 -13.61 -11.40
N ALA A 278 30.87 -13.58 -10.09
CA ALA A 278 29.79 -13.66 -9.11
C ALA A 278 29.04 -12.32 -8.98
N ARG A 279 27.78 -12.25 -9.45
CA ARG A 279 26.76 -11.42 -8.80
C ARG A 279 25.56 -12.29 -8.43
N ARG A 280 25.34 -12.37 -7.12
CA ARG A 280 24.38 -13.22 -6.43
C ARG A 280 22.96 -12.69 -6.62
N HIS A 281 22.13 -13.36 -7.41
CA HIS A 281 20.68 -13.26 -7.29
C HIS A 281 20.16 -14.39 -6.40
N ARG A 282 20.00 -14.13 -5.11
CA ARG A 282 19.02 -14.82 -4.25
C ARG A 282 18.66 -13.92 -3.08
N ARG A 283 17.41 -13.47 -3.07
CA ARG A 283 16.49 -13.44 -1.91
C ARG A 283 15.10 -13.10 -2.45
N VAL A 284 14.28 -14.15 -2.59
CA VAL A 284 12.83 -14.02 -2.61
C VAL A 284 12.44 -13.41 -1.28
N CYS A 285 11.88 -12.21 -1.28
CA CYS A 285 11.36 -11.58 -0.08
C CYS A 285 10.06 -12.28 0.33
N SER A 286 10.05 -12.76 1.56
CA SER A 286 8.85 -13.18 2.28
C SER A 286 7.90 -11.99 2.45
N PRO A 287 6.55 -12.16 2.38
CA PRO A 287 5.59 -11.06 2.49
C PRO A 287 5.67 -10.26 3.80
N ALA A 288 6.31 -10.80 4.84
CA ALA A 288 6.44 -10.17 6.15
C ALA A 288 7.50 -9.04 6.22
N ALA A 289 8.26 -8.78 5.16
CA ALA A 289 9.32 -7.76 5.15
C ALA A 289 8.95 -6.44 4.44
N CYS A 290 7.76 -6.33 3.84
CA CYS A 290 7.25 -5.04 3.39
C CYS A 290 6.61 -4.31 4.57
N ARG A 291 7.41 -3.52 5.29
CA ARG A 291 6.85 -2.46 6.12
C ARG A 291 6.06 -1.52 5.20
N PRO A 292 4.81 -1.14 5.54
CA PRO A 292 4.04 -0.22 4.71
C PRO A 292 4.87 1.05 4.46
N ALA A 293 4.97 1.45 3.19
CA ALA A 293 5.70 2.63 2.74
C ALA A 293 5.30 3.90 3.52
N TRP A 294 4.11 3.91 4.13
CA TRP A 294 3.57 4.91 5.05
C TRP A 294 4.48 5.26 6.23
N SER A 295 5.17 4.29 6.83
CA SER A 295 5.99 4.52 8.03
C SER A 295 7.19 5.46 7.81
N TRP A 296 7.62 5.66 6.56
CA TRP A 296 8.76 6.51 6.20
C TRP A 296 8.46 8.01 6.15
N TRP A 297 7.19 8.41 6.23
CA TRP A 297 6.76 9.79 5.90
C TRP A 297 6.76 10.78 7.07
N ARG A 298 7.11 10.37 8.30
CA ARG A 298 7.28 11.29 9.45
C ARG A 298 8.68 11.92 9.54
N ARG A 299 9.26 12.37 8.43
CA ARG A 299 10.45 13.25 8.47
C ARG A 299 10.15 14.53 7.70
N ARG A 300 10.18 15.66 8.42
CA ARG A 300 10.09 17.00 7.83
C ARG A 300 11.10 17.12 6.69
N PRO A 301 10.79 17.83 5.59
CA PRO A 301 11.82 18.17 4.62
C PRO A 301 12.97 18.92 5.33
N PRO A 302 14.24 18.65 4.99
CA PRO A 302 15.34 19.45 5.50
C PRO A 302 15.08 20.92 5.12
N ARG A 303 15.24 21.82 6.09
CA ARG A 303 15.15 23.26 5.86
C ARG A 303 16.12 23.63 4.73
N ALA A 304 15.65 24.41 3.76
CA ALA A 304 16.52 25.02 2.76
C ALA A 304 17.67 25.75 3.47
N PRO A 305 18.92 25.60 3.03
CA PRO A 305 20.02 26.37 3.57
C PRO A 305 19.73 27.86 3.33
N GLY A 306 19.65 28.62 4.42
CA GLY A 306 19.54 30.09 4.34
C GLY A 306 20.77 30.67 3.63
N PRO A 307 20.66 31.89 3.07
CA PRO A 307 21.75 32.49 2.31
C PRO A 307 23.01 32.61 3.16
N SER A 308 24.10 32.06 2.63
CA SER A 308 25.42 32.12 3.23
C SER A 308 25.90 33.57 3.26
N ARG A 309 26.03 34.14 4.46
CA ARG A 309 26.85 35.34 4.67
C ARG A 309 28.31 34.94 4.48
N ARG A 310 28.86 35.16 3.29
CA ARG A 310 30.31 35.30 3.06
C ARG A 310 30.54 36.43 2.07
N GLY A 311 31.44 37.35 2.44
CA GLY A 311 32.03 38.31 1.51
C GLY A 311 31.86 39.77 1.93
N GLY A 312 32.51 40.19 3.02
CA GLY A 312 32.89 41.59 3.20
C GLY A 312 33.93 41.98 2.15
N GLY A 313 33.47 42.27 0.94
CA GLY A 313 34.25 42.81 -0.17
C GLY A 313 34.21 44.34 -0.12
N ARG A 314 35.41 44.93 -0.23
CA ARG A 314 35.70 46.37 -0.16
C ARG A 314 34.83 47.18 -1.14
N ARG A 315 34.34 48.33 -0.66
CA ARG A 315 33.68 49.37 -1.48
C ARG A 315 34.65 49.88 -2.56
N PRO A 316 34.24 49.99 -3.84
CA PRO A 316 34.95 50.85 -4.77
C PRO A 316 34.58 52.32 -4.51
N ARG A 317 35.61 53.17 -4.44
CA ARG A 317 35.48 54.63 -4.48
C ARG A 317 34.84 55.02 -5.81
N VAL A 318 33.71 55.73 -5.74
CA VAL A 318 33.18 56.51 -6.86
C VAL A 318 34.10 57.71 -7.05
N GLN A 319 34.79 57.77 -8.19
CA GLN A 319 35.43 58.99 -8.66
C GLN A 319 34.33 59.85 -9.28
N GLY A 320 34.07 61.00 -8.67
CA GLY A 320 33.20 62.04 -9.22
C GLY A 320 33.88 62.68 -10.44
N THR A 321 33.13 62.75 -11.52
CA THR A 321 33.39 63.63 -12.66
C THR A 321 32.13 64.46 -12.86
N GLU A 322 32.21 65.74 -12.50
CA GLU A 322 31.37 66.88 -12.91
C GLU A 322 32.08 68.11 -12.31
N ALA A 323 32.84 68.88 -13.09
CA ALA A 323 32.44 69.93 -14.03
C ALA A 323 32.02 71.25 -13.35
N GLY A 324 32.86 72.28 -13.50
CA GLY A 324 32.40 73.66 -13.70
C GLY A 324 32.47 74.64 -12.51
N MET A 325 33.32 75.67 -12.71
CA MET A 325 33.49 76.95 -11.99
C MET A 325 34.32 76.97 -10.70
#